data_AF-M5C1V3-F1
#
_entry.id   AF-M5C1V3-F1
#
_cell.length_a   1.000
_cell.length_b   1.000
_cell.length_c   1.000
_cell.angle_alpha   90.00
_cell.angle_beta   90.00
_cell.angle_gamma   90.00
#
_symmetry.space_group_name_H-M   'P 1'
#
loop_
_entity.id
_entity.type
_entity.pdbx_description
1 polymer ?
#
loop_
_entity_poly.entity_id
_entity_poly.type
_entity_poly.pdbx_seq_one_letter_code
_entity_poly.pdbx_strand_id
1 'polypeptide(L)'
;MISKAKATGQTPQEMLHTASSTSTQDKIQAAAALIYEEYDSVLRAANALDFDDLLVMGLKVLKAAPRAIAKLRHVLVDEFQDTNTMQYEIMKVLASACGRCVSVVGDPDQSIYGWRSAGAISTPSMHT
;
A
#
# COMPACT_ATOMS: atom_id res chain seq x y z
N MET A 1 -5.03 -11.48 -6.35
CA MET A 1 -5.59 -11.44 -4.98
C MET A 1 -4.52 -11.05 -3.96
N ILE A 2 -3.39 -11.76 -3.89
CA ILE A 2 -2.28 -11.44 -2.97
C ILE A 2 -1.71 -10.04 -3.19
N SER A 3 -1.28 -9.72 -4.43
CA SER A 3 -0.75 -8.39 -4.77
C SER A 3 -1.72 -7.25 -4.42
N LYS A 4 -3.00 -7.40 -4.75
CA LYS A 4 -4.05 -6.45 -4.36
C LYS A 4 -4.16 -6.27 -2.84
N ALA A 5 -4.07 -7.36 -2.08
CA ALA A 5 -4.09 -7.30 -0.63
C ALA A 5 -2.87 -6.58 -0.06
N LYS A 6 -1.66 -6.86 -0.57
CA LYS A 6 -0.43 -6.14 -0.21
C LYS A 6 -0.54 -4.66 -0.54
N ALA A 7 -1.05 -4.30 -1.72
CA ALA A 7 -1.26 -2.90 -2.14
C ALA A 7 -2.22 -2.11 -1.23
N THR A 8 -3.17 -2.80 -0.59
CA THR A 8 -4.07 -2.22 0.42
C THR A 8 -3.59 -2.40 1.86
N GLY A 9 -2.45 -3.07 2.09
CA GLY A 9 -1.91 -3.38 3.41
C GLY A 9 -2.66 -4.48 4.19
N GLN A 10 -3.53 -5.25 3.51
CA GLN A 10 -4.30 -6.32 4.13
C GLN A 10 -3.43 -7.56 4.35
N THR A 11 -3.46 -8.09 5.57
CA THR A 11 -2.72 -9.30 5.98
C THR A 11 -3.48 -10.58 5.59
N PRO A 12 -2.80 -11.75 5.54
CA PRO A 12 -3.48 -13.03 5.34
C PRO A 12 -4.60 -13.28 6.37
N GLN A 13 -4.36 -12.95 7.63
CA GLN A 13 -5.32 -13.16 8.73
C GLN A 13 -6.55 -12.26 8.57
N GLU A 14 -6.37 -11.00 8.18
CA GLU A 14 -7.48 -10.10 7.86
C GLU A 14 -8.27 -10.58 6.64
N MET A 15 -7.58 -11.05 5.59
CA MET A 15 -8.24 -11.62 4.42
C MET A 15 -9.10 -12.84 4.76
N LEU A 16 -8.62 -13.69 5.66
CA LEU A 16 -9.34 -14.86 6.16
C LEU A 16 -10.55 -14.46 7.03
N HIS A 17 -10.39 -13.48 7.92
CA HIS A 17 -11.48 -12.99 8.77
C HIS A 17 -12.61 -12.33 7.96
N THR A 18 -12.28 -11.73 6.83
CA THR A 18 -13.28 -11.07 5.96
C THR A 18 -14.06 -12.08 5.10
N ALA A 19 -13.58 -13.32 4.96
CA ALA A 19 -14.27 -14.38 4.22
C ALA A 19 -15.39 -14.99 5.08
N SER A 20 -16.63 -14.54 4.88
CA SER A 20 -17.79 -15.08 5.61
C SER A 20 -18.13 -16.47 5.06
N SER A 21 -18.21 -17.54 5.86
CA SER A 21 -18.14 -18.94 5.35
C SER A 21 -19.33 -19.47 4.52
N THR A 22 -20.13 -18.62 3.88
CA THR A 22 -21.42 -18.96 3.26
C THR A 22 -21.37 -19.03 1.73
N SER A 23 -20.54 -18.21 1.04
CA SER A 23 -20.53 -18.17 -0.43
C SER A 23 -19.31 -18.87 -1.07
N THR A 24 -19.40 -19.20 -2.36
CA THR A 24 -18.27 -19.72 -3.15
C THR A 24 -17.12 -18.71 -3.22
N GLN A 25 -17.43 -17.41 -3.29
CA GLN A 25 -16.43 -16.35 -3.32
C GLN A 25 -15.62 -16.30 -2.01
N ASP A 26 -16.29 -16.51 -0.88
CA ASP A 26 -15.64 -16.54 0.43
C ASP A 26 -14.71 -17.75 0.57
N LYS A 27 -15.09 -18.91 0.03
CA LYS A 27 -14.21 -20.08 -0.01
C LYS A 27 -12.94 -19.82 -0.84
N ILE A 28 -13.07 -19.14 -1.98
CA ILE A 28 -11.92 -18.74 -2.81
C ILE A 28 -11.04 -17.75 -2.06
N GLN A 29 -11.63 -16.77 -1.37
CA GLN A 29 -10.89 -15.78 -0.58
C GLN A 29 -10.16 -16.42 0.60
N ALA A 30 -10.79 -17.35 1.32
CA ALA A 30 -10.16 -18.11 2.38
C ALA A 30 -8.99 -18.96 1.86
N ALA A 31 -9.16 -19.64 0.72
CA ALA A 31 -8.07 -20.37 0.08
C ALA A 31 -6.92 -19.42 -0.33
N ALA A 32 -7.24 -18.25 -0.88
CA ALA A 32 -6.25 -17.25 -1.25
C ALA A 32 -5.48 -16.71 -0.02
N ALA A 33 -6.14 -16.55 1.12
CA ALA A 33 -5.50 -16.14 2.38
C ALA A 33 -4.49 -17.19 2.87
N LEU A 34 -4.85 -18.48 2.82
CA LEU A 34 -3.93 -19.57 3.18
C LEU A 34 -2.72 -19.64 2.24
N ILE A 35 -2.96 -19.48 0.92
CA ILE A 35 -1.88 -19.44 -0.07
C ILE A 35 -0.99 -18.22 0.16
N TYR A 36 -1.56 -17.07 0.51
CA TYR A 36 -0.82 -15.86 0.83
C TYR A 36 0.12 -16.09 2.02
N GLU A 37 -0.38 -16.66 3.12
CA GLU A 37 0.43 -16.93 4.30
C GLU A 37 1.64 -17.83 4.00
N GLU A 38 1.41 -18.92 3.25
CA GLU A 38 2.48 -19.84 2.85
C GLU A 38 3.47 -19.18 1.88
N TYR A 39 2.97 -18.44 0.88
CA TYR A 39 3.80 -17.70 -0.06
C TYR A 39 4.74 -16.72 0.65
N ASP A 40 4.22 -15.94 1.61
CA ASP A 40 5.03 -15.03 2.41
C ASP A 40 6.02 -15.76 3.33
N SER A 41 5.67 -16.97 3.79
CA SER A 41 6.59 -17.82 4.55
C SER A 41 7.79 -18.24 3.68
N VAL A 42 7.52 -18.69 2.45
CA VAL A 42 8.55 -19.10 1.48
C VAL A 42 9.46 -17.93 1.10
N LEU A 43 8.90 -16.75 0.81
CA LEU A 43 9.70 -15.55 0.53
C LEU A 43 10.62 -15.19 1.68
N ARG A 44 10.11 -15.20 2.93
CA ARG A 44 10.90 -14.92 4.13
C ARG A 44 12.02 -15.94 4.33
N ALA A 45 11.74 -17.22 4.15
CA ALA A 45 12.76 -18.28 4.24
C ALA A 45 13.85 -18.12 3.19
N ALA A 46 13.51 -17.62 2.00
CA ALA A 46 14.45 -17.32 0.92
C ALA A 46 15.16 -15.96 1.07
N ASN A 47 14.85 -15.17 2.10
CA ASN A 47 15.28 -13.77 2.24
C ASN A 47 14.99 -12.94 0.97
N ALA A 48 13.83 -13.17 0.37
CA ALA A 48 13.37 -12.53 -0.85
C ALA A 48 12.19 -11.59 -0.56
N LEU A 49 12.00 -10.61 -1.45
CA LEU A 49 10.87 -9.68 -1.46
C LEU A 49 10.30 -9.65 -2.87
N ASP A 50 8.97 -9.62 -2.99
CA ASP A 50 8.32 -9.26 -4.25
C ASP A 50 8.16 -7.74 -4.38
N PHE A 51 7.56 -7.28 -5.48
CA PHE A 51 7.41 -5.84 -5.75
C PHE A 51 6.51 -5.12 -4.75
N ASP A 52 5.44 -5.77 -4.29
CA ASP A 52 4.52 -5.15 -3.33
C ASP A 52 5.15 -5.13 -1.93
N ASP A 53 5.98 -6.12 -1.60
CA ASP A 53 6.76 -6.16 -0.37
C ASP A 53 7.73 -4.97 -0.26
N LEU A 54 8.25 -4.44 -1.37
CA LEU A 54 9.09 -3.24 -1.32
C LEU A 54 8.33 -2.05 -0.71
N LEU A 55 7.04 -1.92 -1.00
CA LEU A 55 6.20 -0.86 -0.43
C LEU A 55 5.87 -1.15 1.04
N VAL A 56 5.43 -2.38 1.35
CA VAL A 56 5.03 -2.77 2.71
C VAL A 56 6.23 -2.71 3.67
N MET A 57 7.36 -3.30 3.30
CA MET A 57 8.58 -3.30 4.09
C MET A 57 9.23 -1.92 4.13
N GLY A 58 9.20 -1.18 3.01
CA GLY A 58 9.64 0.21 2.98
C GLY A 58 8.90 1.06 4.01
N LEU A 59 7.57 1.00 4.03
CA LEU A 59 6.74 1.68 5.02
C LEU A 59 7.11 1.29 6.46
N LYS A 60 7.30 -0.01 6.72
CA LYS A 60 7.69 -0.53 8.03
C LYS A 60 9.03 0.02 8.49
N VAL A 61 10.04 0.03 7.61
CA VAL A 61 11.38 0.56 7.90
C VAL A 61 11.33 2.06 8.14
N LEU A 62 10.61 2.81 7.31
CA LEU A 62 10.46 4.26 7.46
C LEU A 62 9.82 4.65 8.80
N LYS A 63 8.79 3.90 9.23
CA LYS A 63 8.16 4.09 10.56
C LYS A 63 9.11 3.74 11.70
N ALA A 64 9.90 2.68 11.56
CA ALA A 64 10.82 2.22 12.61
C ALA A 64 12.11 3.05 12.72
N ALA A 65 12.54 3.70 11.63
CA ALA A 65 13.77 4.49 11.58
C ALA A 65 13.53 5.94 11.11
N PRO A 66 12.87 6.80 11.90
CA PRO A 66 12.58 8.19 11.50
C PRO A 66 13.84 9.01 11.16
N ARG A 67 14.99 8.65 11.77
CA ARG A 67 16.29 9.30 11.47
C ARG A 67 16.70 9.15 10.00
N ALA A 68 16.27 8.09 9.32
CA ALA A 68 16.59 7.86 7.91
C ALA A 68 15.97 8.94 7.00
N ILE A 69 14.85 9.55 7.41
CA ILE A 69 14.12 10.57 6.65
C ILE A 69 14.17 11.96 7.27
N ALA A 70 14.86 12.13 8.40
CA ALA A 70 14.94 13.40 9.12
C ALA A 70 15.59 14.55 8.33
N LYS A 71 16.35 14.25 7.28
CA LYS A 71 16.98 15.25 6.40
C LYS A 71 16.09 15.69 5.24
N LEU A 72 14.96 15.03 5.01
CA LEU A 72 14.02 15.41 3.95
C LEU A 72 13.36 16.73 4.32
N ARG A 73 13.46 17.71 3.43
CA ARG A 73 12.84 19.03 3.60
C ARG A 73 11.60 19.24 2.74
N HIS A 74 11.56 18.60 1.57
CA HIS A 74 10.48 18.72 0.62
C HIS A 74 10.24 17.36 -0.03
N VAL A 75 8.98 17.05 -0.31
CA VAL A 75 8.57 15.85 -1.06
C VAL A 75 7.68 16.31 -2.21
N LEU A 76 8.00 15.86 -3.42
CA LEU A 76 7.15 16.03 -4.59
C LEU A 76 6.65 14.65 -5.02
N VAL A 77 5.34 14.52 -5.20
CA VAL A 77 4.72 13.31 -5.74
C VAL A 77 4.02 13.68 -7.04
N ASP A 78 4.47 13.09 -8.14
CA ASP A 78 3.82 13.21 -9.45
C ASP A 78 2.85 12.04 -9.66
N GLU A 79 1.94 12.17 -10.62
CA GLU A 79 0.92 11.16 -10.97
C GLU A 79 0.13 10.64 -9.76
N PHE A 80 -0.26 11.56 -8.86
CA PHE A 80 -0.89 11.21 -7.58
C PHE A 80 -2.20 10.44 -7.75
N GLN A 81 -2.92 10.63 -8.86
CA GLN A 81 -4.17 9.94 -9.16
C GLN A 81 -4.01 8.42 -9.25
N ASP A 82 -2.82 7.93 -9.59
CA ASP A 82 -2.55 6.50 -9.80
C ASP A 82 -1.91 5.83 -8.57
N THR A 83 -1.92 6.50 -7.42
CA THR A 83 -1.35 5.96 -6.18
C THR A 83 -2.28 4.95 -5.50
N ASN A 84 -1.68 3.95 -4.84
CA ASN A 84 -2.38 2.99 -3.99
C ASN A 84 -2.26 3.35 -2.49
N THR A 85 -2.98 2.61 -1.65
CA THR A 85 -3.01 2.85 -0.20
C THR A 85 -1.63 2.80 0.44
N MET A 86 -0.78 1.82 0.10
CA MET A 86 0.56 1.73 0.70
C MET A 86 1.47 2.89 0.28
N GLN A 87 1.40 3.33 -0.98
CA GLN A 87 2.14 4.51 -1.45
C GLN A 87 1.68 5.78 -0.74
N TYR A 88 0.37 5.93 -0.52
CA TYR A 88 -0.18 7.04 0.25
C TYR A 88 0.26 7.02 1.72
N GLU A 89 0.29 5.85 2.36
CA GLU A 89 0.82 5.70 3.73
C GLU A 89 2.31 6.10 3.81
N ILE A 90 3.12 5.72 2.81
CA ILE A 90 4.51 6.16 2.71
C ILE A 90 4.59 7.68 2.61
N MET A 91 3.81 8.29 1.70
CA MET A 91 3.76 9.74 1.53
C MET A 91 3.42 10.44 2.86
N LYS A 92 2.45 9.94 3.64
CA LYS A 92 2.10 10.52 4.96
C LYS A 92 3.26 10.47 5.97
N VAL A 93 4.03 9.37 5.97
CA VAL A 93 5.22 9.25 6.83
C VAL A 93 6.29 10.26 6.41
N LEU A 94 6.54 10.38 5.10
CA LEU A 94 7.50 11.36 4.56
C LEU A 94 7.06 12.81 4.84
N ALA A 95 5.78 13.10 4.66
CA ALA A 95 5.17 14.41 4.95
C ALA A 95 5.38 14.82 6.41
N SER A 96 5.19 13.87 7.32
CA SER A 96 5.38 14.12 8.75
C SER A 96 6.83 14.41 9.09
N ALA A 97 7.78 13.76 8.41
CA ALA A 97 9.21 13.98 8.62
C ALA A 97 9.72 15.33 8.07
N CYS A 98 9.15 15.82 6.96
CA CYS A 98 9.57 17.08 6.33
C CYS A 98 8.78 18.32 6.81
N GLY A 99 8.01 18.22 7.89
CA GLY A 99 7.22 19.36 8.40
C GLY A 99 6.01 19.73 7.53
N ARG A 100 5.44 18.75 6.82
CA ARG A 100 4.31 18.88 5.88
C ARG A 100 4.62 19.67 4.60
N CYS A 101 5.90 19.78 4.23
CA CYS A 101 6.32 20.31 2.95
C CYS A 101 6.19 19.25 1.85
N VAL A 102 4.94 18.94 1.46
CA VAL A 102 4.62 18.01 0.37
C VAL A 102 3.82 18.71 -0.71
N SER A 103 4.26 18.55 -1.94
CA SER A 103 3.53 18.97 -3.14
C SER A 103 3.13 17.71 -3.91
N VAL A 104 1.87 17.65 -4.33
CA VAL A 104 1.35 16.56 -5.17
C VAL A 104 0.85 17.13 -6.48
N VAL A 105 1.08 16.40 -7.57
CA VAL A 105 0.61 16.72 -8.91
C VAL A 105 -0.13 15.50 -9.43
N GLY A 106 -1.27 15.72 -10.09
CA GLY A 106 -2.05 14.65 -10.71
C GLY A 106 -3.29 15.17 -11.42
N ASP A 107 -3.79 14.37 -12.35
CA ASP A 107 -4.98 14.65 -13.15
C ASP A 107 -5.99 13.48 -12.98
N PRO A 108 -7.12 13.69 -12.28
CA PRO A 108 -8.12 12.65 -12.08
C PRO A 108 -8.66 12.02 -13.37
N ASP A 109 -8.71 12.80 -14.47
CA ASP A 109 -9.22 12.32 -15.76
C ASP A 109 -8.21 11.40 -16.46
N GLN A 110 -6.96 11.32 -15.97
CA GLN A 110 -5.88 10.48 -16.49
C GLN A 110 -5.60 9.24 -15.61
N SER A 111 -6.44 8.94 -14.63
CA SER A 111 -6.29 7.74 -13.80
C SER A 111 -6.57 6.46 -14.61
N ILE A 112 -5.50 5.80 -15.09
CA ILE A 112 -5.58 4.57 -15.90
C ILE A 112 -5.14 3.30 -15.14
N TYR A 113 -4.58 3.42 -13.94
CA TYR A 113 -4.08 2.27 -13.17
C TYR A 113 -5.09 1.66 -12.18
N GLY A 114 -6.38 1.96 -12.31
CA GLY A 114 -7.43 1.44 -11.40
C GLY A 114 -7.45 -0.09 -11.25
N TRP A 115 -7.04 -0.82 -12.29
CA TRP A 115 -6.93 -2.28 -12.28
C TRP A 115 -5.81 -2.83 -11.36
N ARG A 116 -4.83 -2.00 -10.96
CA ARG A 116 -3.75 -2.32 -10.01
C ARG A 116 -4.05 -1.93 -8.56
N SER A 117 -5.32 -1.70 -8.23
CA SER A 117 -5.70 -1.19 -6.90
C SER A 117 -5.20 0.23 -6.63
N ALA A 118 -4.89 0.98 -7.70
CA ALA A 118 -4.97 2.44 -7.61
C ALA A 118 -6.43 2.76 -7.30
N GLY A 119 -6.66 3.20 -6.09
CA GLY A 119 -7.95 3.69 -5.66
C GLY A 119 -7.75 5.16 -5.44
N ALA A 120 -8.54 6.00 -6.11
CA ALA A 120 -8.64 7.41 -5.76
C ALA A 120 -8.96 7.48 -4.27
N ILE A 121 -7.92 7.64 -3.44
CA ILE A 121 -8.07 8.20 -2.11
C ILE A 121 -8.62 9.57 -2.43
N SER A 122 -9.94 9.69 -2.29
CA SER A 122 -10.72 10.89 -2.53
C SER A 122 -9.84 12.07 -2.13
N THR A 123 -9.35 12.81 -3.12
CA THR A 123 -8.64 14.05 -2.90
C THR A 123 -9.50 14.81 -1.90
N PRO A 124 -9.07 15.00 -0.63
CA PRO A 124 -9.84 15.81 0.28
C PRO A 124 -9.93 17.15 -0.42
N SER A 125 -11.16 17.62 -0.68
CA SER A 125 -11.46 18.84 -1.42
C SER A 125 -10.41 19.90 -1.13
N MET A 126 -9.45 20.04 -2.06
CA MET A 126 -8.37 21.00 -1.97
C MET A 126 -9.05 22.36 -2.05
N HIS A 127 -9.21 23.01 -0.90
CA HIS A 127 -9.59 24.42 -0.87
C HIS A 127 -8.39 25.19 -1.40
N THR A 128 -8.56 25.72 -2.61
CA THR A 128 -7.74 26.79 -3.18
C THR A 128 -7.73 28.02 -2.28
#